data_AF-A0A8T4VJ95-F1
#
_entry.id   AF-A0A8T4VJ95-F1
#
_cell.length_a   1.000
_cell.length_b   1.000
_cell.length_c   1.000
_cell.angle_alpha   90.00
_cell.angle_beta   90.00
_cell.angle_gamma   90.00
#
_symmetry.space_group_name_H-M   'P 1'
#
loop_
_entity.id
_entity.type
_entity.pdbx_description
1 polymer ?
#
loop_
_entity_poly.entity_id
_entity_poly.type
_entity_poly.pdbx_seq_one_letter_code
_entity_poly.pdbx_strand_id
1 'polypeptide(L)'
;MECQTSVVKINSKKLDGNISKYYHIANRINVFPVPDKDTGTNVYHTINKSLEKIPHNEIFLPAYCSSLLENMEYFSLGNSGKIFSLFFTNSFKSWIKDNKIFVDVNELENALVNGIKNTWNYLDSIG
;
A
#
# COMPACT_ATOMS: atom_id res chain seq x y z
N MET A 1 -20.51 -29.48 0.02
CA MET A 1 -19.12 -29.11 0.37
C MET A 1 -18.94 -27.68 -0.09
N GLU A 2 -19.30 -26.72 0.78
CA GLU A 2 -19.15 -25.30 0.48
C GLU A 2 -17.68 -24.95 0.62
N CYS A 3 -17.04 -24.62 -0.50
CA CYS A 3 -15.72 -24.01 -0.50
C CYS A 3 -15.91 -22.62 0.14
N GLN A 4 -15.53 -22.47 1.41
CA GLN A 4 -15.41 -21.18 2.07
C GLN A 4 -14.22 -20.44 1.46
N THR A 5 -14.44 -19.91 0.27
CA THR A 5 -13.56 -18.97 -0.38
C THR A 5 -13.52 -17.73 0.50
N SER A 6 -12.46 -17.61 1.30
CA SER A 6 -12.16 -16.43 2.10
C SER A 6 -11.83 -15.29 1.16
N VAL A 7 -12.86 -14.71 0.53
CA VAL A 7 -12.76 -13.40 -0.11
C VAL A 7 -12.24 -12.51 0.98
N VAL A 8 -11.02 -11.99 0.81
CA VAL A 8 -10.48 -10.95 1.68
C VAL A 8 -11.50 -9.83 1.60
N LYS A 9 -12.41 -9.77 2.58
CA LYS A 9 -13.16 -8.56 2.87
C LYS A 9 -12.08 -7.57 3.26
N ILE A 10 -11.62 -6.77 2.30
CA ILE A 10 -10.75 -5.65 2.57
C ILE A 10 -11.53 -4.77 3.52
N ASN A 11 -11.23 -4.90 4.81
CA ASN A 11 -11.84 -4.09 5.83
C ASN A 11 -11.07 -2.76 5.82
N SER A 12 -11.27 -1.98 4.76
CA SER A 12 -10.68 -0.65 4.56
C SER A 12 -10.91 0.23 5.79
N LYS A 13 -12.06 0.07 6.45
CA LYS A 13 -12.38 0.73 7.73
C LYS A 13 -11.47 0.30 8.89
N LYS A 14 -11.11 -0.97 8.99
CA LYS A 14 -10.13 -1.46 9.98
C LYS A 14 -8.73 -0.97 9.67
N LEU A 15 -8.37 -0.89 8.38
CA LEU A 15 -7.08 -0.34 7.94
C LEU A 15 -6.97 1.15 8.31
N ASP A 16 -7.94 1.96 7.90
CA ASP A 16 -8.06 3.39 8.25
C ASP A 16 -8.00 3.59 9.78
N GLY A 17 -8.80 2.83 10.54
CA GLY A 17 -8.80 2.91 12.01
C GLY A 17 -7.44 2.58 12.65
N ASN A 18 -6.71 1.60 12.12
CA ASN A 18 -5.38 1.25 12.62
C ASN A 18 -4.35 2.34 12.30
N ILE A 19 -4.33 2.85 11.06
CA ILE A 19 -3.34 3.86 10.65
C ILE A 19 -3.60 5.16 11.40
N SER A 20 -4.86 5.59 11.51
CA SER A 20 -5.28 6.76 12.30
C SER A 20 -4.83 6.65 13.76
N LYS A 21 -4.88 5.45 14.35
CA LYS A 21 -4.46 5.21 15.73
C LYS A 21 -2.94 5.27 15.92
N TYR A 22 -2.15 4.81 14.96
CA TYR A 22 -0.72 4.54 15.18
C TYR A 22 0.25 5.45 14.43
N TYR A 23 -0.21 6.30 13.50
CA TYR A 23 0.71 7.14 12.71
C TYR A 23 1.62 8.05 13.56
N HIS A 24 1.14 8.54 14.71
CA HIS A 24 1.95 9.32 15.65
C HIS A 24 3.16 8.55 16.20
N ILE A 25 3.08 7.22 16.29
CA ILE A 25 4.23 6.38 16.69
C ILE A 25 5.30 6.45 15.60
N ALA A 26 4.91 6.32 14.33
CA ALA A 26 5.82 6.45 13.18
C ALA A 26 6.49 7.84 13.14
N ASN A 27 5.74 8.91 13.43
CA ASN A 27 6.32 10.26 13.55
C ASN A 27 7.38 10.37 14.67
N ARG A 28 7.24 9.61 15.76
CA ARG A 28 8.19 9.64 16.90
C ARG A 28 9.47 8.84 16.66
N ILE A 29 9.42 7.82 15.81
CA ILE A 29 10.58 6.96 15.51
C ILE A 29 11.37 7.41 14.27
N ASN A 30 10.93 8.44 13.55
CA ASN A 30 11.72 9.01 12.46
C ASN A 30 12.98 9.69 13.02
N VAL A 31 14.06 8.91 13.11
CA VAL A 31 15.40 9.35 13.49
C VAL A 31 16.35 9.07 12.31
N PHE A 32 16.54 10.07 11.44
CA PHE A 32 17.64 10.34 10.48
C PHE A 32 17.19 10.70 9.04
N PRO A 33 17.85 11.67 8.34
CA PRO A 33 18.81 12.66 8.83
C PRO A 33 18.14 13.96 9.30
N VAL A 34 16.87 14.21 8.95
CA VAL A 34 16.09 15.37 9.40
C VAL A 34 14.81 14.87 10.10
N PRO A 35 14.61 15.20 11.38
CA PRO A 35 13.42 14.80 12.11
C PRO A 35 12.26 15.71 11.71
N ASP A 36 11.74 15.52 10.51
CA ASP A 36 10.58 16.26 9.99
C ASP A 36 9.28 15.88 10.73
N LYS A 37 9.35 14.83 11.59
CA LYS A 37 8.27 14.34 12.47
C LYS A 37 6.94 14.10 11.74
N ASP A 38 7.01 13.86 10.43
CA ASP A 38 5.86 13.78 9.54
C ASP A 38 5.76 12.45 8.78
N THR A 39 6.69 11.51 8.96
CA THR A 39 6.69 10.19 8.28
C THR A 39 5.36 9.47 8.36
N GLY A 40 4.83 9.31 9.56
CA GLY A 40 3.52 8.73 9.81
C GLY A 40 2.39 9.58 9.24
N THR A 41 2.45 10.90 9.36
CA THR A 41 1.47 11.83 8.78
C THR A 41 1.39 11.69 7.26
N ASN A 42 2.55 11.62 6.60
CA ASN A 42 2.70 11.45 5.16
C ASN A 42 2.13 10.11 4.68
N VAL A 43 2.47 9.01 5.36
CA VAL A 43 1.90 7.68 5.06
C VAL A 43 0.40 7.65 5.31
N TYR A 44 -0.08 8.21 6.43
CA TYR A 44 -1.49 8.28 6.77
C TYR A 44 -2.29 9.00 5.69
N HIS A 45 -1.88 10.21 5.31
CA HIS A 45 -2.58 10.96 4.27
C HIS A 45 -2.51 10.28 2.91
N THR A 46 -1.39 9.65 2.58
CA THR A 46 -1.24 8.87 1.34
C THR A 46 -2.30 7.78 1.28
N ILE A 47 -2.45 6.98 2.34
CA ILE A 47 -3.41 5.87 2.36
C ILE A 47 -4.85 6.37 2.45
N ASN A 48 -5.15 7.31 3.34
CA ASN A 48 -6.53 7.75 3.56
C ASN A 48 -7.12 8.46 2.35
N LYS A 49 -6.39 9.40 1.74
CA LYS A 49 -6.85 10.04 0.50
C LYS A 49 -7.03 9.02 -0.62
N SER A 50 -6.20 7.97 -0.65
CA SER A 50 -6.31 6.93 -1.66
C SER A 50 -7.55 6.07 -1.49
N LEU A 51 -7.87 5.69 -0.25
CA LEU A 51 -9.07 4.94 0.07
C LEU A 51 -10.35 5.74 -0.22
N GLU A 52 -10.36 7.04 0.05
CA GLU A 52 -11.49 7.93 -0.22
C GLU A 52 -11.85 8.05 -1.71
N LYS A 53 -10.91 7.74 -2.62
CA LYS A 53 -11.13 7.82 -4.07
C LYS A 53 -11.53 6.51 -4.71
N ILE A 54 -11.58 5.42 -3.96
CA ILE A 54 -12.06 4.14 -4.48
C ILE A 54 -13.60 4.16 -4.48
N PRO A 55 -14.26 3.78 -5.59
CA PRO A 55 -15.72 3.68 -5.62
C PRO A 55 -16.24 2.76 -4.52
N HIS A 56 -17.25 3.20 -3.76
CA HIS A 56 -17.81 2.43 -2.63
C HIS A 56 -18.40 1.08 -3.04
N ASN A 57 -18.77 0.92 -4.31
CA ASN A 57 -19.34 -0.30 -4.89
C ASN A 57 -18.30 -1.18 -5.59
N GLU A 58 -17.01 -0.82 -5.56
CA GLU A 58 -15.95 -1.65 -6.13
C GLU A 58 -15.68 -2.85 -5.22
N ILE A 59 -16.02 -4.04 -5.71
CA ILE A 59 -15.90 -5.31 -4.99
C ILE A 59 -14.96 -6.29 -5.70
N PHE A 60 -14.53 -5.98 -6.93
CA PHE A 60 -13.60 -6.81 -7.68
C PHE A 60 -12.18 -6.51 -7.24
N LEU A 61 -11.53 -7.49 -6.60
CA LEU A 61 -10.24 -7.31 -5.94
C LEU A 61 -9.17 -6.69 -6.86
N PRO A 62 -8.95 -7.16 -8.11
CA PRO A 62 -7.95 -6.55 -9.00
C PRO A 62 -8.24 -5.07 -9.31
N ALA A 63 -9.51 -4.72 -9.56
CA ALA A 63 -9.90 -3.33 -9.82
C ALA A 63 -9.72 -2.46 -8.58
N TYR A 64 -10.15 -2.95 -7.40
CA TYR A 64 -9.94 -2.29 -6.13
C TYR A 64 -8.45 -2.02 -5.87
N CYS A 65 -7.61 -3.04 -6.06
CA CYS A 65 -6.16 -2.93 -5.89
C CYS A 65 -5.54 -1.98 -6.89
N SER A 66 -5.95 -2.00 -8.17
CA SER A 66 -5.48 -1.05 -9.19
C SER A 66 -5.78 0.38 -8.77
N SER A 67 -7.04 0.68 -8.44
CA SER A 67 -7.44 2.01 -8.00
C SER A 67 -6.70 2.44 -6.73
N LEU A 68 -6.50 1.54 -5.76
CA LEU A 68 -5.75 1.86 -4.56
C LEU A 68 -4.30 2.25 -4.88
N LEU A 69 -3.60 1.46 -5.69
CA LEU A 69 -2.18 1.71 -6.00
C LEU A 69 -2.00 2.98 -6.86
N GLU A 70 -2.87 3.19 -7.85
CA GLU A 70 -2.89 4.42 -8.66
C GLU A 70 -3.13 5.66 -7.79
N ASN A 71 -4.08 5.57 -6.86
CA ASN A 71 -4.36 6.66 -5.95
C ASN A 71 -3.21 6.89 -4.96
N MET A 72 -2.56 5.84 -4.46
CA MET A 72 -1.40 5.97 -3.57
C MET A 72 -0.25 6.70 -4.25
N GLU A 73 -0.04 6.45 -5.54
CA GLU A 73 0.98 7.14 -6.33
C GLU A 73 0.62 8.62 -6.48
N TYR A 74 -0.62 8.90 -6.84
CA TYR A 74 -1.13 10.26 -7.06
C TYR A 74 -1.19 11.11 -5.78
N PHE A 75 -1.61 10.54 -4.65
CA PHE A 75 -1.76 11.24 -3.37
C PHE A 75 -0.55 11.09 -2.44
N SER A 76 0.56 10.51 -2.92
CA SER A 76 1.78 10.35 -2.13
C SER A 76 2.28 11.70 -1.60
N LEU A 77 2.47 11.79 -0.29
CA LEU A 77 2.99 12.99 0.37
C LEU A 77 4.41 12.75 0.91
N GLY A 78 5.31 13.68 0.61
CA GLY A 78 6.70 13.63 1.03
C GLY A 78 7.45 12.38 0.56
N ASN A 79 8.70 12.22 1.02
CA ASN A 79 9.51 11.07 0.65
C ASN A 79 8.94 9.76 1.24
N SER A 80 8.40 9.82 2.46
CA SER A 80 7.83 8.64 3.12
C SER A 80 6.60 8.12 2.38
N GLY A 81 5.66 8.99 1.98
CA GLY A 81 4.49 8.58 1.19
C GLY A 81 4.88 8.04 -0.19
N LYS A 82 5.87 8.66 -0.85
CA LYS A 82 6.33 8.22 -2.16
C LYS A 82 7.02 6.85 -2.12
N ILE A 83 7.95 6.64 -1.21
CA ILE A 83 8.61 5.34 -1.01
C ILE A 83 7.58 4.27 -0.64
N PHE A 84 6.65 4.60 0.24
CA PHE A 84 5.58 3.69 0.63
C PHE A 84 4.70 3.31 -0.56
N SER A 85 4.27 4.28 -1.38
CA SER A 85 3.52 4.01 -2.60
C SER A 85 4.30 3.13 -3.58
N LEU A 86 5.56 3.47 -3.85
CA LEU A 86 6.42 2.71 -4.76
C LEU A 86 6.58 1.26 -4.31
N PHE A 87 6.78 1.03 -3.02
CA PHE A 87 6.86 -0.31 -2.43
C PHE A 87 5.60 -1.15 -2.72
N PHE A 88 4.41 -0.61 -2.45
CA PHE A 88 3.16 -1.35 -2.69
C PHE A 88 2.89 -1.56 -4.19
N THR A 89 3.14 -0.54 -5.02
CA THR A 89 3.03 -0.65 -6.49
C THR A 89 3.95 -1.74 -7.02
N ASN A 90 5.22 -1.74 -6.61
CA ASN A 90 6.19 -2.75 -7.07
C ASN A 90 5.97 -4.14 -6.50
N SER A 91 5.30 -4.26 -5.35
CA SER A 91 4.91 -5.54 -4.77
C SER A 91 3.77 -6.20 -5.55
N PHE A 92 2.75 -5.43 -5.95
CA PHE A 92 1.46 -5.98 -6.38
C PHE A 92 1.09 -5.73 -7.85
N LYS A 93 1.88 -4.96 -8.61
CA LYS A 93 1.60 -4.67 -10.03
C LYS A 93 1.39 -5.90 -10.92
N SER A 94 2.12 -7.00 -10.67
CA SER A 94 1.96 -8.24 -11.45
C SER A 94 0.60 -8.89 -11.19
N TRP A 95 0.11 -8.85 -9.96
CA TRP A 95 -1.18 -9.45 -9.62
C TRP A 95 -2.35 -8.68 -10.20
N ILE A 96 -2.24 -7.35 -10.27
CA ILE A 96 -3.23 -6.52 -10.98
C ILE A 96 -3.23 -6.87 -12.46
N LYS A 97 -2.04 -6.94 -13.09
CA LYS A 97 -1.90 -7.32 -14.50
C LYS A 97 -2.51 -8.69 -14.80
N ASP A 98 -2.32 -9.64 -13.89
CA ASP A 98 -2.79 -11.02 -14.06
C ASP A 98 -4.23 -11.23 -13.56
N ASN A 99 -4.94 -10.16 -13.17
CA ASN A 99 -6.30 -10.19 -12.59
C ASN A 99 -6.45 -11.22 -11.45
N LYS A 100 -5.43 -11.27 -10.59
CA LYS A 100 -5.32 -12.33 -9.59
C LYS A 100 -6.32 -12.12 -8.44
N ILE A 101 -7.18 -13.12 -8.21
CA ILE A 101 -8.22 -13.09 -7.17
C ILE A 101 -7.91 -14.01 -5.97
N PHE A 102 -6.91 -14.90 -6.10
CA PHE A 102 -6.40 -15.76 -5.03
C PHE A 102 -4.89 -15.65 -4.96
N VAL A 103 -4.39 -15.58 -3.73
CA VAL A 103 -2.97 -15.43 -3.44
C VAL A 103 -2.65 -16.36 -2.29
N ASP A 104 -1.67 -17.23 -2.47
CA ASP A 104 -1.14 -18.04 -1.38
C ASP A 104 -0.04 -17.30 -0.59
N VAL A 105 0.38 -17.90 0.53
CA VAL A 105 1.38 -17.28 1.42
C VAL A 105 2.74 -17.10 0.74
N ASN A 106 3.18 -18.07 -0.07
CA ASN A 106 4.46 -18.01 -0.76
C ASN A 106 4.42 -16.95 -1.86
N GLU A 107 3.29 -16.81 -2.55
CA GLU A 107 3.09 -15.78 -3.55
C GLU A 107 3.13 -14.39 -2.91
N LEU A 108 2.46 -14.21 -1.76
CA LEU A 108 2.52 -12.96 -1.01
C LEU A 108 3.94 -12.62 -0.53
N GLU A 109 4.65 -13.59 0.03
CA GLU A 109 6.05 -13.42 0.41
C GLU A 109 6.90 -12.97 -0.78
N ASN A 110 6.82 -13.69 -1.89
CA ASN A 110 7.55 -13.38 -3.12
C ASN A 110 7.22 -11.99 -3.65
N ALA A 111 5.94 -11.59 -3.61
CA ALA A 111 5.51 -10.26 -4.04
C ALA A 111 6.15 -9.16 -3.17
N LEU A 112 6.13 -9.30 -1.85
CA LEU A 112 6.72 -8.32 -0.94
C LEU A 112 8.25 -8.25 -1.09
N VAL A 113 8.94 -9.39 -1.18
CA VAL A 113 10.40 -9.44 -1.38
C VAL A 113 10.79 -8.80 -2.71
N ASN A 114 10.08 -9.13 -3.80
CA ASN A 114 10.30 -8.50 -5.09
C ASN A 114 9.96 -7.01 -5.07
N GLY A 115 8.94 -6.61 -4.31
CA GLY A 115 8.58 -5.21 -4.08
C GLY A 115 9.72 -4.40 -3.47
N ILE A 116 10.38 -4.92 -2.43
CA ILE A 116 11.57 -4.30 -1.83
C ILE A 116 12.65 -4.13 -2.89
N LYS A 117 13.03 -5.22 -3.57
CA LYS A 117 14.10 -5.22 -4.57
C LYS A 117 13.84 -4.24 -5.71
N ASN A 118 12.62 -4.25 -6.26
CA ASN A 118 12.24 -3.42 -7.39
C ASN A 118 12.15 -1.94 -7.01
N THR A 119 11.64 -1.62 -5.83
CA THR A 119 11.64 -0.24 -5.33
C THR A 119 13.06 0.26 -5.11
N TRP A 120 13.95 -0.56 -4.56
CA TRP A 120 15.34 -0.18 -4.39
C TRP A 120 16.03 0.10 -5.72
N ASN A 121 15.92 -0.83 -6.68
CA ASN A 121 16.46 -0.63 -8.03
C ASN A 121 15.92 0.63 -8.71
N TYR A 122 14.63 0.96 -8.50
CA TYR A 122 14.04 2.17 -9.05
C TYR A 122 14.66 3.43 -8.41
N LEU A 123 14.76 3.47 -7.08
CA LEU A 123 15.35 4.59 -6.36
C LEU A 123 16.83 4.79 -6.74
N ASP A 124 17.59 3.72 -6.88
CA ASP A 124 19.00 3.76 -7.33
C ASP A 124 19.13 4.24 -8.78
N SER A 125 18.12 4.03 -9.63
CA SER A 125 18.15 4.45 -11.04
C SER A 125 17.84 5.95 -11.26
N ILE A 126 17.29 6.62 -10.25
CA ILE A 126 16.91 8.04 -10.29
C ILE A 126 17.80 8.94 -9.41
N GLY A 127 18.74 8.36 -8.69
CA GLY A 127 19.77 9.05 -7.90
C GLY A 127 21.08 9.18 -8.68
#